data_AF-A0A373CFA9-F1
#
_entry.id   AF-A0A373CFA9-F1
#
_cell.length_a   1.000
_cell.length_b   1.000
_cell.length_c   1.000
_cell.angle_alpha   90.00
_cell.angle_beta   90.00
_cell.angle_gamma   90.00
#
_symmetry.space_group_name_H-M   'P 1'
#
loop_
_entity.id
_entity.type
_entity.pdbx_description
1 polymer ?
#
loop_
_entity_poly.entity_id
_entity_poly.type
_entity_poly.pdbx_seq_one_letter_code
_entity_poly.pdbx_strand_id
1 'polypeptide(L)' 'HSSTIFCSQYLEEDWYQKLGGKDNPLTDAIMDRISFDSYKIPIMSLDPEKDISMREVYGLDPSQAQ' A
#
# COMPACT_ATOMS: atom_id res chain seq x y z
N HIS A 1 -0.37 15.75 18.26
CA HIS A 1 -1.07 14.97 17.21
C HIS A 1 -0.03 14.44 16.25
N SER A 2 0.10 13.12 16.14
CA SER A 2 1.00 12.47 15.18
C SER A 2 0.13 11.82 14.11
N SER A 3 0.47 12.05 12.86
CA SER A 3 -0.12 11.33 11.73
C SER A 3 0.75 10.15 11.38
N THR A 4 0.13 9.08 10.89
CA THR A 4 0.83 7.86 10.44
C THR A 4 0.56 7.68 8.96
N ILE A 5 1.63 7.48 8.17
CA ILE A 5 1.52 7.12 6.76
C ILE A 5 1.59 5.60 6.66
N PHE A 6 0.57 5.00 6.06
CA PHE A 6 0.52 3.58 5.74
C PHE A 6 0.54 3.40 4.22
N CYS A 7 1.46 2.58 3.74
CA CYS A 7 1.59 2.27 2.31
C CYS A 7 1.32 0.78 2.10
N SER A 8 0.49 0.44 1.11
CA SER A 8 0.19 -0.93 0.73
C SER A 8 0.28 -1.09 -0.78
N GLN A 9 0.71 -2.27 -1.23
CA GLN A 9 0.63 -2.69 -2.63
C GLN A 9 -0.77 -3.25 -2.98
N TYR A 10 -1.61 -3.45 -1.96
CA TYR A 10 -2.95 -4.01 -2.11
C TYR A 10 -4.00 -2.92 -1.84
N LEU A 11 -5.16 -3.07 -2.48
CA LEU A 11 -6.33 -2.28 -2.14
C LEU A 11 -6.85 -2.67 -0.76
N GLU A 12 -7.57 -1.76 -0.10
CA GLU A 12 -8.09 -1.97 1.25
C GLU A 12 -9.00 -3.20 1.35
N GLU A 13 -9.77 -3.47 0.31
CA GLU A 13 -10.63 -4.66 0.19
C GLU A 13 -9.86 -5.97 0.38
N ASP A 14 -8.59 -6.01 -0.01
CA ASP A 14 -7.72 -7.17 0.14
C ASP A 14 -7.00 -7.22 1.51
N TRP A 15 -6.93 -6.11 2.25
CA TRP A 15 -6.12 -6.03 3.47
C TRP A 15 -6.57 -7.03 4.52
N TYR A 16 -7.88 -7.21 4.69
CA TYR A 16 -8.44 -8.20 5.61
C TYR A 16 -7.90 -9.61 5.34
N GLN A 17 -7.86 -10.01 4.07
CA GLN A 17 -7.33 -11.33 3.70
C GLN A 17 -5.81 -11.40 3.86
N LYS A 18 -5.09 -10.32 3.51
CA LYS A 18 -3.63 -10.27 3.53
C LYS A 18 -3.02 -10.16 4.92
N LEU A 19 -3.74 -9.57 5.89
CA LEU A 19 -3.25 -9.33 7.25
C LEU A 19 -3.51 -10.50 8.21
N GLY A 20 -4.26 -11.52 7.80
CA GLY A 20 -4.54 -12.68 8.64
C GLY A 20 -5.93 -13.28 8.49
N GLY A 21 -6.76 -12.73 7.59
CA GLY A 21 -8.14 -13.17 7.40
C GLY A 21 -9.11 -12.53 8.39
N LYS A 22 -10.41 -12.68 8.08
CA LYS A 22 -11.52 -12.13 8.90
C LYS A 22 -11.70 -12.86 10.23
N ASP A 23 -11.22 -14.09 10.34
CA ASP A 23 -11.36 -14.90 11.56
C ASP A 23 -10.26 -14.60 12.60
N ASN A 24 -9.34 -13.68 12.30
CA ASN A 24 -8.24 -13.29 13.18
C ASN A 24 -8.57 -11.94 13.86
N PRO A 25 -8.81 -11.92 15.19
CA PRO A 25 -9.10 -10.69 15.93
C PRO A 25 -7.99 -9.64 15.85
N LEU A 26 -6.75 -10.04 15.57
CA LEU A 26 -5.65 -9.11 15.34
C LEU A 26 -5.85 -8.31 14.05
N THR A 27 -6.40 -8.95 13.01
CA THR A 27 -6.74 -8.28 11.75
C THR A 27 -7.76 -7.17 11.99
N ASP A 28 -8.83 -7.45 12.73
CA ASP A 28 -9.85 -6.45 13.08
C ASP A 28 -9.23 -5.28 13.86
N ALA A 29 -8.43 -5.57 14.89
CA ALA A 29 -7.79 -4.53 15.69
C ALA A 29 -6.83 -3.64 14.88
N ILE A 30 -6.18 -4.18 13.85
CA ILE A 30 -5.32 -3.40 12.95
C ILE A 30 -6.19 -2.57 12.00
N MET A 31 -7.19 -3.20 11.36
CA MET A 31 -8.10 -2.53 10.41
C MET A 31 -8.83 -1.36 11.05
N ASP A 32 -9.29 -1.50 12.30
CA ASP A 32 -9.90 -0.42 13.08
C ASP A 32 -8.95 0.77 13.28
N ARG A 33 -7.63 0.55 13.36
CA ARG A 33 -6.66 1.64 13.51
C ARG A 33 -6.31 2.32 12.20
N ILE A 34 -6.23 1.56 11.10
CA ILE A 34 -5.76 2.09 9.81
C ILE A 34 -6.89 2.54 8.89
N SER A 35 -8.12 2.06 9.06
CA SER A 35 -9.27 2.42 8.21
C SER A 35 -10.16 3.51 8.82
N PHE A 36 -10.34 3.52 10.15
CA PHE A 36 -11.34 4.37 10.81
C PHE A 36 -11.16 5.88 10.59
N ASP A 37 -9.92 6.36 10.55
CA ASP A 37 -9.59 7.79 10.33
C ASP A 37 -8.42 7.96 9.35
N SER A 38 -8.51 7.29 8.20
CA SER A 38 -7.52 7.45 7.13
C SER A 38 -8.07 8.18 5.91
N TYR A 39 -7.24 9.05 5.36
CA TYR A 39 -7.43 9.60 4.02
C TYR A 39 -6.74 8.69 3.01
N LYS A 40 -7.51 8.13 2.09
CA LYS A 40 -7.04 7.10 1.15
C LYS A 40 -6.64 7.74 -0.18
N ILE A 41 -5.44 7.42 -0.65
CA ILE A 41 -4.93 7.86 -1.95
C ILE A 41 -4.59 6.61 -2.76
N PRO A 42 -5.52 6.12 -3.61
CA PRO A 42 -5.20 5.04 -4.53
C PRO A 42 -4.21 5.55 -5.58
N ILE A 43 -3.06 4.88 -5.69
CA ILE A 43 -2.07 5.13 -6.75
C ILE A 43 -2.29 4.05 -7.81
N MET A 44 -2.97 4.43 -8.89
CA MET A 44 -3.24 3.57 -10.03
C MET A 44 -2.96 4.33 -11.30
N SER A 45 -2.42 3.65 -12.31
CA SER A 45 -2.30 4.25 -13.63
C SER A 45 -3.68 4.47 -14.25
N LEU A 46 -3.89 5.65 -14.82
CA LEU A 46 -5.07 5.94 -15.65
C LEU A 46 -4.94 5.34 -17.05
N ASP A 47 -3.71 5.02 -17.47
CA ASP A 47 -3.36 4.46 -18.76
C ASP A 47 -2.59 3.14 -18.54
N PRO A 48 -3.23 1.98 -18.74
CA PRO A 48 -2.61 0.68 -18.53
C PRO A 48 -1.33 0.47 -19.37
N GLU A 49 -1.21 1.13 -20.52
CA GLU A 49 0.00 1.04 -21.36
C GLU A 49 1.18 1.81 -20.77
N LYS A 50 0.92 2.68 -19.79
CA LYS A 50 1.91 3.50 -19.09
C LYS A 50 1.97 3.20 -17.60
N ASP A 51 1.53 2.01 -17.19
CA ASP A 51 1.69 1.52 -15.82
C ASP A 51 3.12 0.98 -15.61
N ILE A 52 4.10 1.88 -15.74
CA ILE A 52 5.52 1.57 -15.63
C ILE A 52 6.05 2.02 -14.28
N SER A 53 6.90 1.19 -13.68
CA SER A 53 7.47 1.50 -12.36
C SER A 53 8.46 2.66 -12.47
N MET A 54 8.46 3.57 -11.50
CA MET A 54 9.50 4.61 -11.40
C MET A 54 10.92 4.02 -11.30
N ARG A 55 11.05 2.78 -10.81
CA ARG A 55 12.32 2.03 -10.84
C ARG A 55 12.71 1.59 -12.26
N GLU A 56 11.76 1.31 -13.13
CA GLU A 56 12.07 0.98 -14.53
C GLU A 56 12.44 2.24 -15.32
N VAL A 57 11.80 3.37 -15.01
CA VAL A 57 12.07 4.65 -15.70
C VAL A 57 13.37 5.30 -15.22
N TYR A 58 13.61 5.32 -13.92
CA TYR A 58 14.69 6.09 -13.28
C TYR A 58 15.53 5.27 -12.31
N GLY A 59 15.34 3.95 -12.26
CA GLY A 59 16.11 3.10 -11.36
C GLY A 59 17.60 3.30 -11.59
N LEU A 60 18.31 3.61 -10.51
CA LEU A 60 19.76 3.60 -10.52
C LEU A 60 20.19 2.17 -10.87
N ASP A 61 21.11 2.05 -11.82
CA ASP A 61 21.78 0.79 -12.09
C ASP A 61 22.33 0.29 -10.73
N PRO A 62 22.18 -1.01 -10.38
CA PRO A 62 22.69 -1.54 -9.12
C PRO A 62 24.18 -1.24 -8.89
N SER A 63 24.95 -1.03 -9.97
CA SER A 63 26.34 -0.58 -9.91
C SER A 63 26.54 0.88 -9.46
N GLN A 64 25.49 1.70 -9.53
CA GLN A 64 25.45 3.12 -9.17
C GLN A 64 24.72 3.38 -7.84
N ALA A 65 24.08 2.36 -7.26
CA ALA A 65 23.46 2.43 -5.95
C ALA A 65 24.51 2.11 -4.87
N GLN A 66 25.22 3.14 -4.39
CA GLN A 66 26.21 3.05 -3.30
C GLN A 66 25.58 3.28 -1.93
#